data_AF-A0A8C8RUN7-F1
#
_entry.id   AF-A0A8C8RUN7-F1
#
_cell.length_a   1.000
_cell.length_b   1.000
_cell.length_c   1.000
_cell.angle_alpha   90.00
_cell.angle_beta   90.00
_cell.angle_gamma   90.00
#
_symmetry.space_group_name_H-M   'P 1'
#
loop_
_entity.id
_entity.type
_entity.pdbx_description
1 polymer ?
#
loop_
_entity_poly.entity_id
_entity_poly.type
_entity_poly.pdbx_seq_one_letter_code
_entity_poly.pdbx_strand_id
1 'polypeptide(L)'
;MHRSVVYMLYGMLAVLGVMGSTYLKLLLAHCVLLYSVALAKQKWLCFAAGLVSLASFRLEPLSTWQNGFVTRTFDLQDVLVYGGSGFTIMRCMSFALENAERKEGTYSIFDLLKYNFYLPFFFFGPIMTFDRFHAQVSTSELSRKDNEMWNIRVHAFLHLGAIVAVDVFFHFFYILTLPPSCPAVCLPLTGLFSLFPLFLDAHHTAGLAYSNLVYDWVKAAVMFGIINTIARLDHLDPPQPPKCITMLYVFAET
;
A
#
# COMPACT_ATOMS: atom_id res chain seq x y z
N MET A 1 4.38 -24.36 -10.29
CA MET A 1 2.96 -24.22 -9.86
C MET A 1 2.73 -24.35 -8.36
N HIS A 2 3.37 -25.26 -7.62
CA HIS A 2 3.13 -25.40 -6.17
C HIS A 2 3.44 -24.14 -5.33
N ARG A 3 4.54 -23.44 -5.62
CA ARG A 3 4.97 -22.25 -4.88
C ARG A 3 3.93 -21.12 -4.85
N SER A 4 3.33 -20.81 -6.01
CA SER A 4 2.36 -19.72 -6.10
C SER A 4 1.07 -19.99 -5.36
N VAL A 5 0.67 -21.27 -5.30
CA VAL A 5 -0.47 -21.71 -4.48
C VAL A 5 -0.16 -21.56 -3.00
N VAL A 6 1.08 -21.88 -2.57
CA VAL A 6 1.51 -21.67 -1.17
C VAL A 6 1.44 -20.19 -0.79
N TYR A 7 1.94 -19.29 -1.64
CA TYR A 7 1.84 -17.85 -1.40
C TYR A 7 0.40 -17.36 -1.28
N MET A 8 -0.49 -17.83 -2.18
CA MET A 8 -1.91 -17.51 -2.14
C MET A 8 -2.56 -17.98 -0.83
N LEU A 9 -2.34 -19.24 -0.44
CA LEU A 9 -2.90 -19.81 0.79
C LEU A 9 -2.38 -19.09 2.03
N TYR A 10 -1.08 -18.79 2.07
CA TYR A 10 -0.47 -18.04 3.15
C TYR A 10 -1.07 -16.64 3.28
N GLY A 11 -1.26 -15.91 2.17
CA GLY A 11 -1.91 -14.61 2.18
C GLY A 11 -3.38 -14.67 2.61
N MET A 12 -4.15 -15.65 2.14
CA MET A 12 -5.54 -15.85 2.56
C MET A 12 -5.64 -16.15 4.06
N LEU A 13 -4.77 -17.00 4.59
CA LEU A 13 -4.73 -17.34 6.03
C LEU A 13 -4.29 -16.14 6.88
N ALA A 14 -3.29 -15.38 6.44
CA ALA A 14 -2.86 -14.17 7.12
C ALA A 14 -3.98 -13.12 7.17
N VAL A 15 -4.69 -12.90 6.07
CA VAL A 15 -5.84 -11.99 6.02
C VAL A 15 -6.97 -12.50 6.91
N LEU A 16 -7.25 -13.80 6.90
CA LEU A 16 -8.24 -14.42 7.77
C LEU A 16 -7.90 -14.21 9.26
N GLY A 17 -6.64 -14.36 9.64
CA GLY A 17 -6.17 -14.18 11.01
C GLY A 17 -6.17 -12.72 11.48
N VAL A 18 -5.83 -11.78 10.59
CA VAL A 18 -5.69 -10.35 10.94
C VAL A 18 -7.02 -9.58 10.84
N MET A 19 -7.84 -9.87 9.82
CA MET A 19 -9.05 -9.10 9.50
C MET A 19 -10.35 -9.89 9.70
N GLY A 20 -10.26 -11.21 9.89
CA GLY A 20 -11.42 -12.08 10.07
C GLY A 20 -12.05 -12.58 8.77
N SER A 21 -13.05 -13.45 8.92
CA SER A 21 -13.68 -14.18 7.82
C SER A 21 -14.64 -13.34 6.98
N THR A 22 -15.28 -12.33 7.59
CA THR A 22 -16.20 -11.43 6.88
C THR A 22 -15.47 -10.58 5.86
N TYR A 23 -14.33 -10.00 6.25
CA TYR A 23 -13.48 -9.23 5.34
C TYR A 23 -12.94 -10.09 4.19
N LEU A 24 -12.46 -11.31 4.47
CA LEU A 24 -11.99 -12.21 3.41
C LEU A 24 -13.10 -12.52 2.39
N LYS A 25 -14.33 -12.78 2.85
CA LYS A 25 -15.48 -13.00 1.96
C LYS A 25 -15.81 -11.78 1.10
N LEU A 26 -15.72 -10.58 1.67
CA LEU A 26 -15.92 -9.33 0.93
C LEU A 26 -14.92 -9.19 -0.22
N LEU A 27 -13.64 -9.45 0.03
CA LEU A 27 -12.61 -9.39 -1.01
C LEU A 27 -12.80 -10.46 -2.09
N LEU A 28 -13.14 -11.68 -1.68
CA LEU A 28 -13.44 -12.76 -2.64
C LEU A 28 -14.66 -12.41 -3.50
N ALA A 29 -15.69 -11.77 -2.94
CA ALA A 29 -16.85 -11.31 -3.70
C ALA A 29 -16.46 -10.28 -4.76
N HIS A 30 -15.61 -9.29 -4.43
CA HIS A 30 -15.09 -8.33 -5.41
C HIS A 30 -14.22 -9.01 -6.48
N CYS A 31 -13.41 -10.01 -6.12
CA CYS A 31 -12.63 -10.79 -7.08
C CYS A 31 -13.54 -11.51 -8.07
N VAL A 32 -14.59 -12.19 -7.60
CA VAL A 32 -15.55 -12.90 -8.46
C VAL A 32 -16.32 -11.93 -9.36
N LEU A 33 -16.75 -10.78 -8.83
CA LEU A 33 -17.47 -9.76 -9.59
C LEU A 33 -16.59 -9.18 -10.70
N LEU A 34 -15.36 -8.78 -10.41
CA LEU A 34 -14.47 -8.20 -11.42
C LEU A 34 -13.96 -9.26 -12.40
N TYR A 35 -13.80 -10.51 -11.96
CA TYR A 35 -13.51 -11.64 -12.84
C TYR A 35 -14.64 -11.89 -13.84
N SER A 36 -15.90 -11.86 -13.41
CA SER A 36 -17.04 -12.06 -14.32
C SER A 36 -17.13 -10.95 -15.36
N VAL A 37 -16.85 -9.70 -14.97
CA VAL A 37 -16.75 -8.57 -15.92
C VAL A 37 -15.55 -8.77 -16.88
N ALA A 38 -14.42 -9.28 -16.39
CA ALA A 38 -13.24 -9.57 -17.21
C ALA A 38 -13.51 -10.62 -18.31
N LEU A 39 -14.47 -11.54 -18.10
CA LEU A 39 -14.87 -12.52 -19.12
C LEU A 39 -15.56 -11.87 -20.33
N ALA A 40 -16.18 -10.70 -20.15
CA ALA A 40 -16.81 -9.97 -21.25
C ALA A 40 -15.80 -9.39 -22.26
N LYS A 41 -14.50 -9.34 -21.91
CA LYS A 41 -13.39 -8.81 -22.73
C LYS A 41 -13.60 -7.38 -23.26
N GLN A 42 -14.45 -6.58 -22.62
CA GLN A 42 -14.66 -5.18 -22.96
C GLN A 42 -13.87 -4.27 -22.01
N LYS A 43 -12.89 -3.53 -22.54
CA LYS A 43 -12.01 -2.66 -21.73
C LYS A 43 -12.78 -1.60 -20.94
N TRP A 44 -13.75 -0.95 -21.59
CA TRP A 44 -14.60 0.06 -20.95
C TRP A 44 -15.41 -0.49 -19.79
N LEU A 45 -15.96 -1.71 -19.92
CA LEU A 45 -16.69 -2.36 -18.83
C LEU A 45 -15.76 -2.72 -17.67
N CYS A 46 -14.57 -3.23 -17.95
CA CYS A 46 -13.58 -3.57 -16.92
C CYS A 46 -13.17 -2.31 -16.12
N PHE A 47 -12.92 -1.21 -16.83
CA PHE A 47 -12.56 0.07 -16.21
C PHE A 47 -13.71 0.66 -15.39
N ALA A 48 -14.91 0.72 -15.98
CA ALA A 48 -16.10 1.23 -15.30
C ALA A 48 -16.46 0.40 -14.06
N ALA A 49 -16.45 -0.93 -14.15
CA ALA A 49 -16.74 -1.82 -13.03
C ALA A 49 -15.72 -1.69 -11.89
N GLY A 50 -14.44 -1.52 -12.22
CA GLY A 50 -13.40 -1.26 -11.21
C GLY A 50 -13.57 0.11 -10.55
N LEU A 51 -13.91 1.16 -11.30
CA LEU A 51 -14.19 2.49 -10.74
C LEU A 51 -15.44 2.50 -9.85
N VAL A 52 -16.52 1.84 -10.27
CA VAL A 52 -17.73 1.68 -9.47
C VAL A 52 -17.43 0.89 -8.19
N SER A 53 -16.61 -0.17 -8.28
CA SER A 53 -16.18 -0.93 -7.11
C SER A 53 -15.36 -0.07 -6.14
N LEU A 54 -14.42 0.75 -6.64
CA LEU A 54 -13.67 1.70 -5.80
C LEU A 54 -14.60 2.76 -5.16
N ALA A 55 -15.53 3.29 -5.95
CA ALA A 55 -16.50 4.27 -5.47
C ALA A 55 -17.42 3.69 -4.39
N SER A 56 -17.76 2.39 -4.46
CA SER A 56 -18.62 1.74 -3.47
C SER A 56 -18.08 1.81 -2.03
N PHE A 57 -16.76 1.86 -1.85
CA PHE A 57 -16.13 2.03 -0.54
C PHE A 57 -16.22 3.45 0.01
N ARG A 58 -16.43 4.45 -0.84
CA ARG A 58 -16.47 5.88 -0.46
C ARG A 58 -17.88 6.46 -0.44
N LEU A 59 -18.80 5.91 -1.23
CA LEU A 59 -20.16 6.41 -1.36
C LEU A 59 -21.09 5.76 -0.32
N GLU A 60 -21.86 6.57 0.38
CA GLU A 60 -22.98 6.09 1.18
C GLU A 60 -24.17 5.73 0.28
N PRO A 61 -24.97 4.69 0.60
CA PRO A 61 -24.94 3.86 1.82
C PRO A 61 -24.05 2.61 1.71
N LEU A 62 -23.37 2.41 0.58
CA LEU A 62 -22.58 1.19 0.34
C LEU A 62 -21.38 1.08 1.28
N SER A 63 -20.72 2.21 1.57
CA SER A 63 -19.59 2.26 2.51
C SER A 63 -19.99 1.79 3.92
N THR A 64 -21.10 2.30 4.46
CA THR A 64 -21.59 1.92 5.79
C THR A 64 -22.06 0.47 5.84
N TRP A 65 -22.70 0.00 4.76
CA TRP A 65 -23.09 -1.41 4.63
C TRP A 65 -21.88 -2.36 4.59
N GLN A 66 -20.85 -2.05 3.80
CA GLN A 66 -19.62 -2.84 3.71
C GLN A 66 -18.84 -2.84 5.02
N ASN A 67 -18.71 -1.67 5.67
CA ASN A 67 -18.06 -1.55 6.98
C ASN A 67 -18.84 -2.26 8.08
N GLY A 68 -20.18 -2.33 7.97
CA GLY A 68 -21.03 -3.05 8.93
C GLY A 68 -20.72 -4.55 9.03
N PHE A 69 -20.08 -5.16 8.03
CA PHE A 69 -19.65 -6.56 8.08
C PHE A 69 -18.28 -6.76 8.73
N VAL A 70 -17.47 -5.71 8.84
CA VAL A 70 -16.12 -5.82 9.41
C VAL A 70 -16.21 -5.52 10.91
N THR A 71 -15.89 -6.53 11.72
CA THR A 71 -15.84 -6.38 13.17
C THR A 71 -14.64 -5.54 13.55
N ARG A 72 -14.87 -4.35 14.13
CA ARG A 72 -13.81 -3.48 14.63
C ARG A 72 -13.21 -4.06 15.91
N THR A 73 -12.01 -4.60 15.81
CA THR A 73 -11.24 -5.11 16.95
C THR A 73 -10.14 -4.12 17.38
N PHE A 74 -9.61 -3.30 16.47
CA PHE A 74 -8.55 -2.32 16.77
C PHE A 74 -8.66 -1.06 15.90
N ASP A 75 -8.14 0.08 16.38
CA ASP A 75 -8.31 1.41 15.75
C ASP A 75 -7.74 1.53 14.33
N LEU A 76 -6.69 0.77 13.98
CA LEU A 76 -6.09 0.81 12.64
C LEU A 76 -6.83 -0.05 11.60
N GLN A 77 -7.83 -0.82 12.00
CA GLN A 77 -8.49 -1.77 11.13
C GLN A 77 -9.22 -1.10 9.97
N ASP A 78 -9.85 0.05 10.21
CA ASP A 78 -10.53 0.82 9.17
C ASP A 78 -9.54 1.19 8.04
N VAL A 79 -8.33 1.62 8.39
CA VAL A 79 -7.28 1.97 7.42
C VAL A 79 -6.86 0.75 6.59
N LEU A 80 -6.68 -0.41 7.23
CA LEU A 80 -6.33 -1.66 6.54
C LEU A 80 -7.47 -2.18 5.66
N VAL A 81 -8.73 -1.97 6.06
CA VAL A 81 -9.91 -2.33 5.25
C VAL A 81 -9.95 -1.48 3.99
N TYR A 82 -9.86 -0.15 4.10
CA TYR A 82 -9.88 0.73 2.93
C TYR A 82 -8.66 0.55 2.02
N GLY A 83 -7.47 0.41 2.62
CA GLY A 83 -6.24 0.15 1.88
C GLY A 83 -6.33 -1.18 1.16
N GLY A 84 -6.49 -2.27 1.91
CA GLY A 84 -6.50 -3.63 1.36
C GLY A 84 -7.60 -3.85 0.33
N SER A 85 -8.82 -3.31 0.53
CA SER A 85 -9.90 -3.43 -0.45
C SER A 85 -9.61 -2.60 -1.70
N GLY A 86 -9.13 -1.37 -1.56
CA GLY A 86 -8.77 -0.49 -2.68
C GLY A 86 -7.66 -1.09 -3.55
N PHE A 87 -6.57 -1.55 -2.93
CA PHE A 87 -5.47 -2.21 -3.63
C PHE A 87 -5.88 -3.54 -4.27
N THR A 88 -6.79 -4.30 -3.66
CA THR A 88 -7.38 -5.50 -4.27
C THR A 88 -8.20 -5.16 -5.51
N ILE A 89 -9.05 -4.12 -5.47
CA ILE A 89 -9.81 -3.71 -6.65
C ILE A 89 -8.89 -3.22 -7.77
N MET A 90 -7.86 -2.43 -7.47
CA MET A 90 -6.90 -1.98 -8.47
C MET A 90 -6.19 -3.16 -9.15
N ARG A 91 -5.80 -4.19 -8.39
CA ARG A 91 -5.23 -5.43 -8.94
C ARG A 91 -6.25 -6.20 -9.79
N CYS A 92 -7.48 -6.37 -9.32
CA CYS A 92 -8.55 -6.96 -10.12
C CYS A 92 -8.82 -6.19 -11.43
N MET A 93 -8.75 -4.86 -11.40
CA MET A 93 -8.90 -4.02 -12.59
C MET A 93 -7.74 -4.21 -13.57
N SER A 94 -6.48 -4.23 -13.10
CA SER A 94 -5.30 -4.54 -13.92
C SER A 94 -5.44 -5.92 -14.59
N PHE A 95 -5.81 -6.95 -13.82
CA PHE A 95 -6.10 -8.27 -14.38
C PHE A 95 -7.19 -8.24 -15.45
N ALA A 96 -8.29 -7.53 -15.20
CA ALA A 96 -9.43 -7.49 -16.12
C ALA A 96 -9.06 -6.80 -17.45
N LEU A 97 -8.31 -5.70 -17.40
CA LEU A 97 -7.84 -4.99 -18.59
C LEU A 97 -6.86 -5.84 -19.42
N GLU A 98 -5.92 -6.51 -18.77
CA GLU A 98 -4.95 -7.37 -19.44
C GLU A 98 -5.59 -8.66 -20.00
N ASN A 99 -6.60 -9.21 -19.31
CA ASN A 99 -7.40 -10.32 -19.82
C ASN A 99 -8.25 -9.91 -21.05
N ALA A 100 -8.70 -8.66 -21.11
CA ALA A 100 -9.42 -8.12 -22.28
C ALA A 100 -8.49 -7.86 -23.48
N GLU A 101 -7.21 -7.53 -23.26
CA GLU A 101 -6.22 -7.37 -24.33
C GLU A 101 -5.71 -8.69 -24.91
N ARG A 102 -5.84 -9.78 -24.15
CA ARG A 102 -5.37 -11.09 -24.57
C ARG A 102 -6.22 -11.67 -25.70
N LYS A 103 -5.56 -11.88 -26.86
CA LYS A 103 -6.17 -12.44 -28.08
C LYS A 103 -6.59 -13.90 -27.94
N GLU A 104 -5.82 -14.72 -27.22
CA GLU A 104 -6.06 -16.16 -27.09
C GLU A 104 -6.26 -16.59 -25.63
N GLY A 105 -7.39 -17.26 -25.37
CA GLY A 105 -7.75 -17.78 -24.06
C GLY A 105 -8.21 -16.71 -23.05
N THR A 106 -8.49 -17.17 -21.83
CA THR A 106 -8.76 -16.33 -20.65
C THR A 106 -7.91 -16.84 -19.49
N TYR A 107 -7.49 -15.95 -18.61
CA TYR A 107 -6.81 -16.36 -17.38
C TYR A 107 -7.80 -17.01 -16.40
N SER A 108 -7.30 -17.95 -15.60
CA SER A 108 -8.14 -18.61 -14.60
C SER A 108 -8.39 -17.69 -13.40
N ILE A 109 -9.50 -17.90 -12.69
CA ILE A 109 -9.75 -17.19 -11.43
C ILE A 109 -8.67 -17.48 -10.38
N PHE A 110 -8.01 -18.65 -10.44
CA PHE A 110 -6.90 -18.97 -9.57
C PHE A 110 -5.69 -18.07 -9.81
N ASP A 111 -5.47 -17.59 -11.03
CA ASP A 111 -4.37 -16.65 -11.32
C ASP A 111 -4.67 -15.26 -10.76
N LEU A 112 -5.94 -14.84 -10.80
CA LEU A 112 -6.40 -13.62 -10.12
C LEU A 112 -6.24 -13.72 -8.59
N LEU A 113 -6.54 -14.89 -7.99
CA LEU A 113 -6.40 -15.11 -6.56
C LEU A 113 -4.93 -15.12 -6.12
N LYS A 114 -4.02 -15.76 -6.89
CA LYS A 114 -2.57 -15.71 -6.60
C LYS A 114 -2.05 -14.27 -6.62
N TYR A 115 -2.52 -13.46 -7.55
CA TYR A 115 -2.14 -12.06 -7.69
C TYR A 115 -2.69 -11.18 -6.56
N ASN A 116 -3.94 -11.37 -6.16
CA ASN A 116 -4.54 -10.62 -5.06
C ASN A 116 -4.03 -11.05 -3.68
N PHE A 117 -3.83 -12.34 -3.44
CA PHE A 117 -3.43 -12.85 -2.12
C PHE A 117 -1.91 -13.03 -1.96
N TYR A 118 -1.10 -12.30 -2.74
CA TYR A 118 0.32 -12.19 -2.45
C TYR A 118 0.54 -11.22 -1.27
N LEU A 119 0.84 -11.77 -0.10
CA LEU A 119 0.85 -11.04 1.18
C LEU A 119 1.72 -9.77 1.17
N PRO A 120 2.97 -9.77 0.65
CA PRO A 120 3.81 -8.57 0.66
C PRO A 120 3.17 -7.39 -0.08
N PHE A 121 2.35 -7.64 -1.11
CA PHE A 121 1.68 -6.59 -1.88
C PHE A 121 0.22 -6.35 -1.47
N PHE A 122 -0.27 -7.01 -0.43
CA PHE A 122 -1.70 -7.07 -0.16
C PHE A 122 -2.32 -5.78 0.39
N PHE A 123 -1.78 -5.23 1.48
CA PHE A 123 -2.40 -4.09 2.17
C PHE A 123 -1.98 -2.75 1.56
N PHE A 124 -0.67 -2.49 1.52
CA PHE A 124 -0.08 -1.21 1.10
C PHE A 124 1.21 -1.41 0.29
N GLY A 125 1.32 -2.55 -0.39
CA GLY A 125 2.50 -2.80 -1.22
C GLY A 125 2.39 -2.20 -2.61
N PRO A 126 3.50 -2.19 -3.36
CA PRO A 126 3.51 -1.73 -4.73
C PRO A 126 2.52 -2.52 -5.59
N ILE A 127 1.81 -1.79 -6.47
CA ILE A 127 1.00 -2.41 -7.51
C ILE A 127 1.92 -2.76 -8.68
N MET A 128 2.12 -4.06 -8.89
CA MET A 128 2.75 -4.59 -10.10
C MET A 128 1.66 -4.99 -11.08
N THR A 129 1.82 -4.76 -12.38
CA THR A 129 0.87 -5.24 -13.41
C THR A 129 0.79 -6.78 -13.44
N PHE A 130 -0.36 -7.32 -13.88
CA PHE A 130 -0.62 -8.75 -13.77
C PHE A 130 0.27 -9.57 -14.72
N ASP A 131 0.60 -9.07 -15.90
CA ASP A 131 1.48 -9.67 -16.90
C ASP A 131 2.88 -9.95 -16.34
N ARG A 132 3.48 -8.95 -15.68
CA ARG A 132 4.79 -9.04 -15.03
C ARG A 132 4.75 -10.01 -13.86
N PHE A 133 3.73 -9.92 -13.02
CA PHE A 133 3.55 -10.85 -11.91
C PHE A 133 3.38 -12.29 -12.41
N HIS A 134 2.51 -12.51 -13.39
CA HIS A 134 2.24 -13.83 -13.95
C HIS A 134 3.49 -14.42 -14.61
N ALA A 135 4.26 -13.63 -15.36
CA ALA A 135 5.52 -14.05 -15.96
C ALA A 135 6.52 -14.52 -14.88
N GLN A 136 6.79 -13.68 -13.87
CA GLN A 136 7.76 -13.99 -12.82
C GLN A 136 7.34 -15.18 -11.95
N VAL A 137 6.05 -15.31 -11.64
CA VAL A 137 5.53 -16.42 -10.83
C VAL A 137 5.52 -17.75 -11.60
N SER A 138 5.37 -17.70 -12.92
CA SER A 138 5.36 -18.88 -13.80
C SER A 138 6.75 -19.47 -14.03
N THR A 139 7.80 -18.66 -13.93
CA THR A 139 9.20 -19.11 -14.11
C THR A 139 9.61 -20.09 -13.03
N SER A 140 10.07 -21.28 -13.45
CA SER A 140 10.52 -22.36 -12.56
C SER A 140 12.03 -22.32 -12.25
N GLU A 141 12.84 -21.67 -13.10
CA GLU A 141 14.29 -21.58 -12.90
C GLU A 141 14.64 -20.39 -12.02
N LEU A 142 14.93 -20.69 -10.76
CA LEU A 142 15.36 -19.72 -9.77
C LEU A 142 16.88 -19.79 -9.62
N SER A 143 17.61 -19.15 -10.53
CA SER A 143 19.04 -18.95 -10.35
C SER A 143 19.26 -17.63 -9.62
N ARG A 144 19.72 -17.70 -8.37
CA ARG A 144 20.09 -16.53 -7.57
C ARG A 144 21.57 -16.27 -7.74
N LYS A 145 21.97 -15.01 -7.99
CA LYS A 145 23.40 -14.67 -8.08
C LYS A 145 24.01 -14.66 -6.67
N ASP A 146 25.21 -15.20 -6.49
CA ASP A 146 25.84 -15.41 -5.18
C ASP A 146 25.94 -14.12 -4.32
N ASN A 147 26.06 -12.96 -4.95
CA ASN A 147 26.16 -11.65 -4.27
C ASN A 147 24.80 -11.00 -3.96
N GLU A 148 23.70 -11.56 -4.44
CA GLU A 148 22.38 -10.94 -4.35
C GLU A 148 21.80 -11.03 -2.93
N MET A 149 22.04 -12.13 -2.21
CA MET A 149 21.62 -12.26 -0.81
C MET A 149 22.32 -11.26 0.10
N TRP A 150 23.61 -10.98 -0.16
CA TRP A 150 24.35 -9.98 0.59
C TRP A 150 23.75 -8.59 0.37
N ASN A 151 23.47 -8.25 -0.89
CA ASN A 151 22.84 -6.97 -1.23
C ASN A 151 21.45 -6.82 -0.60
N ILE A 152 20.62 -7.88 -0.63
CA ILE A 152 19.30 -7.88 0.02
C ILE A 152 19.44 -7.65 1.53
N ARG A 153 20.40 -8.31 2.19
CA ARG A 153 20.65 -8.12 3.63
C ARG A 153 21.08 -6.70 3.95
N VAL A 154 22.04 -6.14 3.22
CA VAL A 154 22.49 -4.75 3.41
C VAL A 154 21.33 -3.79 3.23
N HIS A 155 20.53 -3.95 2.17
CA HIS A 155 19.33 -3.14 1.98
C HIS A 155 18.34 -3.31 3.14
N ALA A 156 18.07 -4.52 3.61
CA ALA A 156 17.17 -4.74 4.76
C ALA A 156 17.67 -4.02 6.02
N PHE A 157 18.96 -4.09 6.33
CA PHE A 157 19.56 -3.36 7.45
C PHE A 157 19.49 -1.84 7.30
N LEU A 158 19.73 -1.32 6.09
CA LEU A 158 19.60 0.11 5.81
C LEU A 158 18.16 0.60 5.99
N HIS A 159 17.18 -0.16 5.50
CA HIS A 159 15.76 0.20 5.70
C HIS A 159 15.37 0.09 7.17
N LEU A 160 15.87 -0.91 7.91
CA LEU A 160 15.66 -1.02 9.36
C LEU A 160 16.28 0.16 10.11
N GLY A 161 17.51 0.54 9.78
CA GLY A 161 18.16 1.72 10.34
C GLY A 161 17.40 3.01 10.03
N ALA A 162 16.86 3.14 8.81
CA ALA A 162 16.02 4.26 8.42
C ALA A 162 14.71 4.29 9.22
N ILE A 163 14.04 3.15 9.46
CA ILE A 163 12.84 3.07 10.31
C ILE A 163 13.15 3.64 11.70
N VAL A 164 14.20 3.13 12.34
CA VAL A 164 14.57 3.54 13.71
C VAL A 164 14.95 5.02 13.74
N ALA A 165 15.73 5.49 12.77
CA ALA A 165 16.13 6.90 12.70
C ALA A 165 14.92 7.83 12.55
N VAL A 166 13.95 7.46 11.72
CA VAL A 166 12.71 8.21 11.50
C VAL A 166 11.85 8.18 12.77
N ASP A 167 11.65 7.00 13.35
CA ASP A 167 10.87 6.85 14.58
C ASP A 167 11.44 7.71 15.72
N VAL A 168 12.76 7.70 15.89
CA VAL A 168 13.47 8.53 16.88
C VAL A 168 13.33 10.03 16.56
N PHE A 169 13.62 10.45 15.32
CA PHE A 169 13.56 11.87 14.94
C PHE A 169 12.16 12.45 15.18
N PHE A 170 11.12 11.69 14.85
CA PHE A 170 9.74 12.14 14.99
C PHE A 170 9.19 11.99 16.41
N HIS A 171 9.63 11.04 17.23
CA HIS A 171 9.30 11.02 18.65
C HIS A 171 9.66 12.36 19.32
N PHE A 172 10.85 12.88 19.00
CA PHE A 172 11.29 14.19 19.48
C PHE A 172 10.55 15.35 18.81
N PHE A 173 10.26 15.28 17.51
CA PHE A 173 9.50 16.32 16.82
C PHE A 173 8.05 16.43 17.32
N TYR A 174 7.40 15.31 17.65
CA TYR A 174 6.02 15.28 18.15
C TYR A 174 5.90 15.89 19.55
N ILE A 175 6.87 15.62 20.43
CA ILE A 175 7.00 16.24 21.75
C ILE A 175 7.12 17.76 21.63
N LEU A 176 7.75 18.27 20.57
CA LEU A 176 7.88 19.70 20.29
C LEU A 176 6.60 20.32 19.69
N THR A 177 5.66 19.51 19.18
CA THR A 177 4.41 19.97 18.53
C THR A 177 3.16 19.79 19.39
N LEU A 178 3.26 19.32 20.64
CA LEU A 178 2.12 19.25 21.54
C LEU A 178 1.48 20.64 21.72
N PRO A 179 0.15 20.78 21.61
CA PRO A 179 -0.51 22.06 21.86
C PRO A 179 -0.27 22.47 23.32
N PRO A 180 -0.02 23.76 23.62
CA PRO A 180 0.09 24.23 24.99
C PRO A 180 -1.32 24.33 25.60
N SER A 181 -1.98 23.21 25.85
CA SER A 181 -3.16 23.14 26.72
C SER A 181 -2.75 22.98 28.19
N CYS A 182 -1.69 23.69 28.60
CA CYS A 182 -1.30 23.89 29.99
C CYS A 182 -0.77 25.33 30.14
N PRO A 183 -1.57 26.26 30.71
CA PRO A 183 -1.14 27.63 30.90
C PRO A 183 -0.09 27.81 32.02
N ALA A 184 0.43 26.74 32.62
CA ALA A 184 1.25 26.81 33.84
C ALA A 184 2.73 26.39 33.69
N VAL A 185 3.16 25.81 32.56
CA VAL A 185 4.54 25.26 32.45
C VAL A 185 5.38 25.86 31.31
N CYS A 186 4.75 26.52 30.32
CA CYS A 186 5.47 27.18 29.21
C CYS A 186 5.62 28.70 29.41
N LEU A 187 5.96 29.15 30.62
CA LEU A 187 6.22 30.56 30.93
C LEU A 187 7.59 30.66 31.62
N PRO A 188 8.68 30.46 30.86
CA PRO A 188 9.65 31.56 30.82
C PRO A 188 10.31 31.80 29.45
N LEU A 189 10.06 30.96 28.43
CA LEU A 189 10.75 31.08 27.13
C LEU A 189 9.94 31.75 26.01
N THR A 190 8.63 31.98 26.23
CA THR A 190 7.68 32.53 25.24
C THR A 190 7.42 34.03 25.40
N GLY A 191 7.94 34.67 26.46
CA GLY A 191 7.68 36.08 26.78
C GLY A 191 8.27 37.09 25.79
N LEU A 192 9.20 36.68 24.92
CA LEU A 192 9.75 37.53 23.86
C LEU A 192 9.06 37.33 22.49
N PHE A 193 8.23 36.29 22.35
CA PHE A 193 7.72 35.81 21.05
C PHE A 193 6.24 36.14 20.80
N SER A 194 5.57 36.79 21.76
CA SER A 194 4.15 37.13 21.69
C SER A 194 3.83 38.42 20.90
N LEU A 195 4.84 39.11 20.36
CA LEU A 195 4.65 40.36 19.62
C LEU A 195 4.48 40.17 18.09
N PHE A 196 4.56 38.93 17.57
CA PHE A 196 4.54 38.69 16.12
C PHE A 196 3.54 37.59 15.69
N PRO A 197 2.26 37.62 16.11
CA PRO A 197 1.39 36.44 16.04
C PRO A 197 0.99 36.04 14.61
N LEU A 198 0.93 36.99 13.67
CA LEU A 198 0.37 36.72 12.33
C LEU A 198 1.37 36.09 11.34
N PHE A 199 2.66 36.41 11.46
CA PHE A 199 3.68 35.93 10.51
C PHE A 199 4.28 34.59 10.96
N LEU A 200 4.30 34.34 12.27
CA LEU A 200 4.85 33.11 12.84
C LEU A 200 3.91 31.92 12.66
N ASP A 201 2.60 32.11 12.69
CA ASP A 201 1.62 31.04 12.45
C ASP A 201 1.76 30.47 11.02
N ALA A 202 2.00 31.31 10.00
CA ALA A 202 2.18 30.85 8.62
C ALA A 202 3.48 30.05 8.43
N HIS A 203 4.59 30.52 9.01
CA HIS A 203 5.90 29.85 8.87
C HIS A 203 5.98 28.54 9.69
N HIS A 204 5.39 28.50 10.89
CA HIS A 204 5.33 27.28 11.70
C HIS A 204 4.39 26.25 11.07
N THR A 205 3.24 26.69 10.55
CA THR A 205 2.30 25.81 9.84
C THR A 205 2.90 25.30 8.53
N ALA A 206 3.64 26.13 7.78
CA ALA A 206 4.34 25.72 6.58
C ALA A 206 5.48 24.73 6.88
N GLY A 207 6.24 24.96 7.96
CA GLY A 207 7.25 24.02 8.43
C GLY A 207 6.66 22.66 8.82
N LEU A 208 5.54 22.68 9.55
CA LEU A 208 4.81 21.46 9.93
C LEU A 208 4.25 20.71 8.71
N ALA A 209 3.66 21.42 7.75
CA ALA A 209 3.16 20.84 6.51
C ALA A 209 4.28 20.21 5.68
N TYR A 210 5.42 20.88 5.56
CA TYR A 210 6.59 20.35 4.87
C TYR A 210 7.15 19.10 5.56
N SER A 211 7.28 19.13 6.90
CA SER A 211 7.74 17.98 7.68
C SER A 211 6.81 16.78 7.54
N ASN A 212 5.49 16.99 7.53
CA ASN A 212 4.52 15.92 7.29
C ASN A 212 4.62 15.33 5.87
N LEU A 213 4.86 16.17 4.85
CA LEU A 213 5.05 15.69 3.47
C LEU A 213 6.32 14.84 3.32
N VAL A 214 7.43 15.29 3.93
CA VAL A 214 8.67 14.52 3.96
C VAL A 214 8.47 13.22 4.73
N TYR A 215 7.76 13.26 5.85
CA TYR A 215 7.41 12.07 6.64
C TYR A 215 6.63 11.04 5.83
N ASP A 216 5.57 11.47 5.14
CA ASP A 216 4.75 10.57 4.33
C ASP A 216 5.57 9.93 3.21
N TRP A 217 6.47 10.70 2.59
CA TRP A 217 7.41 10.16 1.60
C TRP A 217 8.37 9.14 2.22
N VAL A 218 8.99 9.45 3.36
CA VAL A 218 9.94 8.53 4.02
C VAL A 218 9.23 7.25 4.46
N LYS A 219 8.03 7.36 5.04
CA LYS A 219 7.19 6.21 5.42
C LYS A 219 6.92 5.32 4.21
N ALA A 220 6.49 5.91 3.09
CA ALA A 220 6.26 5.18 1.86
C ALA A 220 7.56 4.53 1.35
N ALA A 221 8.67 5.26 1.27
CA ALA A 221 9.95 4.73 0.81
C ALA A 221 10.43 3.53 1.66
N VAL A 222 10.29 3.63 2.98
CA VAL A 222 10.62 2.56 3.92
C VAL A 222 9.71 1.34 3.73
N MET A 223 8.39 1.53 3.66
CA MET A 223 7.45 0.43 3.45
C MET A 223 7.71 -0.28 2.12
N PHE A 224 7.91 0.48 1.04
CA PHE A 224 8.30 -0.07 -0.26
C PHE A 224 9.62 -0.84 -0.17
N GLY A 225 10.60 -0.31 0.55
CA GLY A 225 11.89 -0.97 0.76
C GLY A 225 11.78 -2.33 1.42
N ILE A 226 11.06 -2.42 2.55
CA ILE A 226 10.83 -3.69 3.27
C ILE A 226 10.11 -4.68 2.35
N ILE A 227 9.00 -4.25 1.75
CA ILE A 227 8.19 -5.10 0.88
C ILE A 227 9.00 -5.57 -0.33
N ASN A 228 9.85 -4.71 -0.89
CA ASN A 228 10.72 -5.05 -2.00
C ASN A 228 11.80 -6.06 -1.61
N THR A 229 12.36 -5.95 -0.41
CA THR A 229 13.32 -6.95 0.08
C THR A 229 12.66 -8.33 0.26
N ILE A 230 11.43 -8.37 0.79
CA ILE A 230 10.67 -9.63 0.94
C ILE A 230 10.32 -10.20 -0.43
N ALA A 231 9.87 -9.38 -1.38
CA ALA A 231 9.57 -9.84 -2.74
C ALA A 231 10.80 -10.41 -3.45
N ARG A 232 11.96 -9.74 -3.31
CA ARG A 232 13.25 -10.27 -3.83
C ARG A 232 13.68 -11.55 -3.13
N LEU A 233 13.34 -11.73 -1.85
CA LEU A 233 13.57 -13.01 -1.17
C LEU A 233 12.77 -14.14 -1.83
N ASP A 234 11.53 -13.86 -2.26
CA ASP A 234 10.64 -14.76 -3.00
C ASP A 234 10.94 -14.89 -4.51
N HIS A 235 12.04 -14.28 -4.98
CA HIS A 235 12.45 -14.22 -6.40
C HIS A 235 11.45 -13.49 -7.30
N LEU A 236 10.73 -12.53 -6.74
CA LEU A 236 9.94 -11.56 -7.49
C LEU A 236 10.73 -10.26 -7.60
N ASP A 237 10.70 -9.65 -8.78
CA ASP A 237 11.30 -8.33 -8.99
C ASP A 237 10.21 -7.28 -8.84
N PRO A 238 10.12 -6.60 -7.68
CA PRO A 238 9.11 -5.57 -7.44
C PRO A 238 9.39 -4.31 -8.28
N PRO A 239 8.38 -3.44 -8.49
CA PRO A 239 8.60 -2.20 -9.21
C PRO A 239 9.50 -1.25 -8.39
N GLN A 240 10.07 -0.27 -9.09
CA GLN A 240 10.98 0.70 -8.47
C GLN A 240 10.27 1.51 -7.38
N PRO A 241 10.99 1.90 -6.31
CA PRO A 241 10.42 2.74 -5.26
C PRO A 241 9.99 4.11 -5.79
N PRO A 242 9.03 4.77 -5.14
CA PRO A 242 8.57 6.08 -5.56
C PRO A 242 9.71 7.12 -5.54
N LYS A 243 9.82 7.92 -6.61
CA LYS A 243 10.75 9.05 -6.67
C LYS A 243 10.39 10.08 -5.58
N CYS A 244 11.39 10.79 -5.06
CA CYS A 244 11.17 11.80 -4.01
C CYS A 244 10.28 12.94 -4.50
N ILE A 245 9.18 13.21 -3.76
CA ILE A 245 8.17 14.22 -4.13
C ILE A 245 8.79 15.63 -4.16
N THR A 246 9.85 15.89 -3.38
CA THR A 246 10.56 17.19 -3.36
C THR A 246 11.48 17.40 -4.57
N MET A 247 11.75 16.35 -5.36
CA MET A 247 12.43 16.44 -6.66
C MET A 247 11.42 16.68 -7.79
N LEU A 248 10.70 17.80 -7.71
CA LEU A 248 9.64 18.20 -8.66
C LEU A 248 10.11 18.29 -10.13
N TYR A 249 11.41 18.54 -10.37
CA TYR A 249 11.96 18.63 -11.73
C TYR A 249 11.94 17.31 -12.51
N VAL A 250 11.68 16.17 -11.87
CA VAL A 250 11.76 14.83 -12.49
C VAL A 250 10.37 14.28 -12.88
N PHE A 251 9.29 15.04 -12.69
CA PHE A 251 7.94 14.62 -13.16
C PHE A 251 7.80 14.62 -14.69
N ALA A 252 8.74 15.22 -15.44
CA ALA A 252 8.72 15.26 -16.90
C ALA A 252 9.51 14.11 -17.58
N GLU A 253 10.22 13.27 -16.82
CA GLU A 253 10.91 12.11 -17.37
C GLU A 253 10.03 10.86 -17.19
N THR A 254 9.07 10.72 -18.11
CA THR A 254 8.31 9.48 -18.37
C THR A 254 8.49 9.08 -19.82
#